data_AF-A0A454CPX9-F1
#
_entry.id   AF-A0A454CPX9-F1
#
_cell.length_a   1.000
_cell.length_b   1.000
_cell.length_c   1.000
_cell.angle_alpha   90.00
_cell.angle_beta   90.00
_cell.angle_gamma   90.00
#
_symmetry.space_group_name_H-M   'P 1'
#
loop_
_entity.id
_entity.type
_entity.pdbx_description
1 polymer ?
#
loop_
_entity_poly.entity_id
_entity_poly.type
_entity_poly.pdbx_seq_one_letter_code
_entity_poly.pdbx_strand_id
1 'polypeptide(L)'
;MIGRYGGDEFVGFCCFPDEQTYFHFVSRLADELNQIYQLEEYQVKASIGASCSTASERAVLQQLIQQADVAMYQNKRAKRA
;
A
#
# COMPACT_ATOMS: atom_id res chain seq x y z
N MET A 1 -10.36 -6.01 3.17
CA MET A 1 -10.64 -6.54 1.82
C MET A 1 -9.42 -6.30 0.95
N ILE A 2 -9.02 -7.26 0.11
CA ILE A 2 -7.95 -7.09 -0.88
C ILE A 2 -8.53 -7.42 -2.25
N GLY A 3 -8.16 -6.65 -3.26
CA GLY A 3 -8.55 -6.87 -4.65
C GLY A 3 -7.40 -6.60 -5.61
N ARG A 4 -7.46 -7.22 -6.78
CA ARG A 4 -6.56 -6.91 -7.90
C ARG A 4 -7.08 -5.64 -8.58
N TYR A 5 -6.25 -4.62 -8.68
CA TYR A 5 -6.63 -3.33 -9.25
C TYR A 5 -6.45 -3.32 -10.77
N GLY A 6 -5.34 -3.86 -11.25
CA GLY A 6 -5.03 -4.01 -12.68
C GLY A 6 -3.60 -4.51 -12.88
N GLY A 7 -3.32 -5.27 -13.94
CA GLY A 7 -1.96 -5.78 -14.18
C GLY A 7 -1.41 -6.58 -12.99
N ASP A 8 -0.27 -6.12 -12.45
CA ASP A 8 0.41 -6.61 -11.24
C ASP A 8 0.09 -5.79 -9.98
N GLU A 9 -0.87 -4.86 -10.04
CA GLU A 9 -1.25 -3.96 -8.96
C GLU A 9 -2.41 -4.51 -8.12
N PHE A 10 -2.30 -4.31 -6.80
CA PHE A 10 -3.28 -4.75 -5.81
C PHE A 10 -3.68 -3.58 -4.91
N VAL A 11 -4.94 -3.58 -4.46
CA VAL A 11 -5.47 -2.58 -3.53
C VAL A 11 -6.08 -3.27 -2.30
N GLY A 12 -5.82 -2.72 -1.13
CA GLY A 12 -6.34 -3.20 0.15
C GLY A 12 -7.14 -2.11 0.88
N PHE A 13 -8.31 -2.46 1.39
CA PHE A 13 -9.12 -1.61 2.26
C PHE A 13 -9.20 -2.25 3.65
N CYS A 14 -8.92 -1.44 4.68
CA CYS A 14 -8.99 -1.86 6.06
C CYS A 14 -9.49 -0.69 6.92
N CYS A 15 -10.30 -1.00 7.93
CA CYS A 15 -10.69 -0.05 8.96
C CYS A 15 -9.79 -0.26 10.16
N PHE A 16 -9.32 0.83 10.75
CA PHE A 16 -8.51 0.82 11.96
C PHE A 16 -9.26 1.53 13.08
N PRO A 17 -9.13 1.08 14.33
CA PRO A 17 -9.77 1.72 15.48
C PRO A 17 -9.20 3.11 15.77
N ASP A 18 -7.91 3.32 15.46
CA ASP A 18 -7.18 4.55 15.70
C ASP A 18 -5.97 4.67 14.74
N GLU A 19 -5.39 5.87 14.72
CA GLU A 19 -4.26 6.22 13.85
C GLU A 19 -2.98 5.45 14.22
N GLN A 20 -2.78 5.13 15.50
CA GLN A 20 -1.61 4.40 15.98
C GLN A 20 -1.60 2.95 15.45
N THR A 21 -2.76 2.29 15.47
CA THR A 21 -2.94 0.95 14.93
C THR A 21 -2.75 0.93 13.42
N TYR A 22 -3.24 1.97 12.72
CA TYR A 22 -2.99 2.18 11.29
C TYR A 22 -1.50 2.30 10.99
N PHE A 23 -0.77 3.19 11.67
CA PHE A 23 0.66 3.39 11.45
C PHE A 23 1.47 2.12 11.73
N HIS A 24 1.17 1.42 12.83
CA HIS A 24 1.84 0.17 13.16
C HIS A 24 1.62 -0.90 12.08
N PHE A 25 0.38 -1.03 11.58
CA PHE A 25 0.06 -1.95 10.50
C PHE A 25 0.80 -1.61 9.20
N VAL A 26 0.76 -0.34 8.77
CA VAL A 26 1.41 0.11 7.53
C VAL A 26 2.92 -0.05 7.62
N SER A 27 3.54 0.27 8.76
CA SER A 27 4.99 0.07 8.97
C SER A 27 5.36 -1.40 8.81
N ARG A 28 4.67 -2.29 9.52
CA ARG A 28 4.93 -3.73 9.44
C ARG A 28 4.73 -4.27 8.03
N LEU A 29 3.67 -3.86 7.35
CA LEU A 29 3.41 -4.28 5.97
C LEU A 29 4.48 -3.76 5.01
N ALA A 30 4.94 -2.52 5.18
CA ALA A 30 6.03 -1.96 4.38
C ALA A 30 7.33 -2.74 4.61
N ASP A 31 7.66 -3.07 5.86
CA ASP A 31 8.85 -3.85 6.20
C ASP A 31 8.80 -5.26 5.58
N GLU A 32 7.66 -5.94 5.65
CA GLU A 32 7.48 -7.24 5.00
C GLU A 32 7.60 -7.15 3.48
N LEU A 33 6.98 -6.15 2.84
CA LEU A 33 7.04 -5.97 1.39
C LEU A 33 8.37 -5.39 0.88
N ASN A 34 9.20 -4.83 1.77
CA ASN A 34 10.55 -4.36 1.46
C ASN A 34 11.52 -5.52 1.24
N GLN A 35 11.21 -6.70 1.77
CA GLN A 35 12.01 -7.90 1.56
C GLN A 35 11.95 -8.35 0.09
N ILE A 36 13.04 -8.97 -0.37
CA ILE A 36 13.08 -9.61 -1.68
C ILE A 36 12.48 -11.01 -1.52
N TYR A 37 11.39 -11.26 -2.21
CA TYR A 37 10.77 -12.58 -2.24
C TYR A 37 11.34 -13.38 -3.40
N GLN A 38 11.81 -14.59 -3.10
CA GLN A 38 12.19 -15.55 -4.13
C GLN A 38 11.00 -16.39 -4.55
N LEU A 39 10.67 -16.30 -5.83
CA LEU A 39 9.64 -17.07 -6.48
C LEU A 39 10.30 -17.90 -7.58
N GLU A 40 10.61 -19.15 -7.28
CA GLU A 40 11.37 -20.04 -8.17
C GLU A 40 12.70 -19.41 -8.59
N GLU A 41 12.85 -19.05 -9.87
CA GLU A 41 14.04 -18.42 -10.42
C GLU A 41 13.99 -16.87 -10.39
N TYR A 42 12.89 -16.28 -9.91
CA TYR A 42 12.63 -14.85 -9.95
C TYR A 42 12.73 -14.19 -8.58
N GLN A 43 13.47 -13.07 -8.52
CA GLN A 43 13.45 -12.15 -7.39
C GLN A 43 12.37 -11.09 -7.60
N VAL A 44 11.37 -11.10 -6.73
CA VAL A 44 10.25 -10.17 -6.77
C VAL A 44 10.36 -9.19 -5.61
N LYS A 45 10.19 -7.90 -5.91
CA LYS A 45 10.12 -6.83 -4.92
C LYS A 45 8.85 -6.02 -5.11
N ALA A 46 8.12 -5.81 -4.03
CA ALA A 46 6.91 -4.99 -4.04
C ALA A 46 7.20 -3.56 -3.54
N SER A 47 6.36 -2.63 -3.98
CA SER A 47 6.28 -1.29 -3.41
C SER A 47 4.85 -1.04 -2.98
N ILE A 48 4.68 -0.41 -1.82
CA ILE A 48 3.38 -0.10 -1.24
C ILE A 48 3.30 1.41 -1.00
N GLY A 49 2.10 1.96 -1.22
CA GLY A 49 1.68 3.26 -0.71
C GLY A 49 0.40 3.09 0.10
N ALA A 50 0.22 3.94 1.10
CA ALA A 50 -0.93 3.88 1.99
C ALA A 50 -1.47 5.29 2.23
N SER A 51 -2.78 5.38 2.42
CA SER A 51 -3.51 6.60 2.77
C SER A 51 -4.63 6.23 3.75
N CYS A 52 -5.01 7.18 4.59
CA CYS A 52 -6.10 7.03 5.55
C CYS A 52 -6.95 8.29 5.62
N SER A 53 -8.22 8.12 5.96
CA SER A 53 -9.15 9.22 6.22
C SER A 53 -10.10 8.83 7.35
N THR A 54 -10.48 9.83 8.14
CA THR A 54 -11.54 9.71 9.15
C THR A 54 -12.93 10.02 8.58
N ALA A 55 -13.00 10.56 7.35
CA ALA A 55 -14.25 10.89 6.67
C ALA A 55 -14.85 9.65 5.97
N SER A 56 -16.13 9.39 6.24
CA SER A 56 -16.88 8.26 5.70
C SER A 56 -17.74 8.68 4.51
N GLU A 57 -17.12 8.99 3.37
CA GLU A 57 -17.86 9.32 2.13
C GLU A 57 -17.28 8.62 0.91
N ARG A 58 -18.12 8.35 -0.11
CA ARG A 58 -17.67 7.70 -1.35
C ARG A 58 -16.63 8.54 -2.12
N ALA A 59 -16.75 9.86 -2.06
CA ALA A 59 -15.76 10.78 -2.65
C ALA A 59 -14.36 10.59 -2.02
N VAL A 60 -14.32 10.20 -0.74
CA VAL A 60 -13.07 9.94 0.00
C VAL A 60 -12.38 8.67 -0.51
N LEU A 61 -13.10 7.63 -0.93
CA LEU A 61 -12.47 6.39 -1.39
C LEU A 61 -11.63 6.59 -2.66
N GLN A 62 -12.13 7.32 -3.65
CA GLN A 62 -11.36 7.57 -4.87
C GLN A 62 -10.12 8.43 -4.60
N GLN A 63 -10.25 9.43 -3.72
CA GLN A 63 -9.12 10.24 -3.26
C GLN A 63 -8.08 9.41 -2.50
N LEU A 64 -8.53 8.50 -1.62
CA LEU A 64 -7.63 7.61 -0.89
C LEU A 64 -6.83 6.71 -1.83
N ILE A 65 -7.48 6.11 -2.83
CA ILE A 65 -6.80 5.29 -3.84
C ILE A 65 -5.75 6.13 -4.58
N GLN A 66 -6.11 7.33 -5.03
CA GLN A 66 -5.18 8.21 -5.74
C GLN A 66 -3.98 8.64 -4.86
N GLN A 67 -4.20 8.93 -3.59
CA GLN A 67 -3.13 9.27 -2.64
C GLN A 67 -2.21 8.08 -2.38
N ALA A 68 -2.79 6.88 -2.21
CA ALA A 68 -2.02 5.66 -2.02
C ALA A 68 -1.17 5.33 -3.26
N ASP A 69 -1.70 5.53 -4.46
CA ASP A 69 -0.96 5.35 -5.71
C ASP A 69 0.23 6.32 -5.83
N VAL A 70 0.02 7.61 -5.56
CA VAL A 70 1.11 8.61 -5.54
C VAL A 70 2.20 8.22 -4.54
N ALA A 71 1.83 7.81 -3.33
CA ALA A 71 2.78 7.35 -2.31
C ALA A 71 3.55 6.10 -2.75
N MET A 72 2.87 5.14 -3.40
CA MET A 72 3.50 3.94 -3.94
C MET A 72 4.55 4.29 -4.99
N TYR A 73 4.23 5.18 -5.92
CA TYR A 73 5.15 5.64 -6.96
C TYR A 73 6.38 6.36 -6.38
N GLN A 74 6.19 7.22 -5.38
CA GLN A 74 7.29 7.87 -4.68
C GLN A 74 8.23 6.84 -4.02
N ASN A 75 7.66 5.87 -3.30
CA ASN A 75 8.42 4.79 -2.67
C ASN A 75 9.17 3.93 -3.69
N LYS A 76 8.53 3.60 -4.81
CA LYS A 76 9.13 2.83 -5.91
C LYS A 76 10.33 3.56 -6.53
N ARG A 77 10.25 4.90 -6.66
CA ARG A 77 11.35 5.73 -7.15
C ARG A 77 12.50 5.83 -6.15
N ALA A 78 12.19 6.05 -4.86
CA ALA A 78 13.21 6.13 -3.80
C ALA A 78 14.03 4.83 -3.67
N LYS A 79 13.41 3.67 -3.90
CA LYS A 79 14.08 2.35 -3.87
C LYS A 79 14.92 2.03 -5.11
N ARG A 80 14.81 2.83 -6.18
CA ARG A 80 15.57 2.65 -7.43
C ARG A 80 16.80 3.56 -7.51
N ALA A 81 16.90 4.56 -6.62
CA ALA A 81 18.08 5.40 -6.43
C ALA A 81 19.06 4.69 -5.48
#